data_AF-A0A1G1KHR6-F1
#
_entry.id   AF-A0A1G1KHR6-F1
#
_cell.length_a   1.000
_cell.length_b   1.000
_cell.length_c   1.000
_cell.angle_alpha   90.00
_cell.angle_beta   90.00
_cell.angle_gamma   90.00
#
_symmetry.space_group_name_H-M   'P 1'
#
loop_
_entity.id
_entity.type
_entity.pdbx_description
1 polymer ?
#
loop_
_entity_poly.entity_id
_entity_poly.type
_entity_poly.pdbx_seq_one_letter_code
_entity_poly.pdbx_strand_id
1 'polypeptide(L)' 'MALELGLTGFVKNLSDGRVEVVCEGPRERVEKLLDGIKKSQLAPYIKGADTKWETPRGEFNDFTVEFIY' A
#
# COMPACT_ATOMS: atom_id res chain seq x y z
N MET A 1 1.01 9.09 4.37
CA MET A 1 0.69 9.00 2.93
C MET A 1 -0.67 8.38 2.65
N ALA A 2 -0.93 7.10 2.93
CA ALA A 2 -2.21 6.47 2.58
C ALA A 2 -3.43 7.13 3.27
N LEU A 3 -3.34 7.39 4.58
CA LEU A 3 -4.36 8.13 5.35
C LEU A 3 -4.57 9.55 4.82
N GLU A 4 -3.50 10.26 4.45
CA GLU A 4 -3.56 11.62 3.89
C GLU A 4 -4.23 11.66 2.51
N LEU A 5 -4.14 10.55 1.76
CA LEU A 5 -4.82 10.35 0.49
C LEU A 5 -6.26 9.84 0.68
N GLY A 6 -6.70 9.56 1.90
CA GLY A 6 -8.02 9.00 2.19
C GLY A 6 -8.24 7.62 1.56
N LEU A 7 -7.18 6.80 1.52
CA LEU A 7 -7.26 5.39 1.12
C LEU A 7 -7.55 4.53 2.35
N THR A 8 -8.23 3.40 2.16
CA THR A 8 -8.42 2.36 3.18
C THR A 8 -7.66 1.10 2.80
N GLY A 9 -7.37 0.20 3.74
CA GLY A 9 -6.59 -1.01 3.49
C GLY A 9 -5.61 -1.36 4.60
N PHE A 10 -4.49 -1.98 4.24
CA PHE A 10 -3.41 -2.27 5.16
C PHE A 10 -2.04 -2.28 4.50
N VAL A 11 -1.01 -2.19 5.34
CA VAL A 11 0.38 -2.53 5.02
C VAL A 11 0.88 -3.60 5.97
N LYS A 12 1.61 -4.58 5.43
CA LYS A 12 2.05 -5.77 6.17
C LYS A 12 3.45 -6.18 5.78
N ASN A 13 4.31 -6.44 6.77
CA ASN A 13 5.59 -7.10 6.53
C ASN A 13 5.36 -8.61 6.40
N LEU A 14 5.89 -9.20 5.33
CA LEU A 14 5.89 -10.65 5.10
C LEU A 14 7.12 -11.29 5.74
N SER A 15 7.02 -12.57 6.10
CA SER A 15 8.10 -13.32 6.74
C SER A 15 9.34 -13.49 5.86
N ASP A 16 9.21 -13.30 4.55
CA ASP A 16 10.31 -13.33 3.58
C ASP A 16 10.98 -11.96 3.36
N GLY A 17 10.60 -10.95 4.15
CA GLY A 17 11.14 -9.60 4.09
C GLY A 17 10.50 -8.69 3.04
N ARG A 18 9.47 -9.15 2.31
CA ARG A 18 8.66 -8.28 1.44
C ARG A 18 7.64 -7.47 2.25
N VAL A 19 7.12 -6.42 1.63
CA VAL A 19 6.00 -5.63 2.15
C VAL A 19 4.81 -5.82 1.22
N GLU A 20 3.67 -6.17 1.78
CA GLU A 20 2.39 -6.20 1.08
C GLU A 20 1.61 -4.93 1.43
N VAL A 21 1.04 -4.30 0.40
CA VAL A 21 0.14 -3.16 0.56
C VAL A 21 -1.14 -3.50 -0.19
N VAL A 22 -2.25 -3.58 0.55
CA VAL A 22 -3.59 -3.65 -0.01
C VAL A 22 -4.25 -2.32 0.26
N CYS A 23 -4.78 -1.68 -0.78
CA CYS A 23 -5.47 -0.41 -0.60
C CYS A 23 -6.63 -0.24 -1.57
N GLU A 24 -7.68 0.43 -1.11
CA GLU A 24 -8.88 0.74 -1.86
C GLU A 24 -9.12 2.26 -1.87
N GLY A 25 -9.60 2.76 -3.01
CA GLY A 25 -9.94 4.16 -3.19
C GLY A 25 -9.90 4.59 -4.67
N PRO A 26 -10.10 5.89 -4.95
CA PRO A 26 -10.03 6.39 -6.32
C PRO A 26 -8.66 6.12 -6.94
N ARG A 27 -8.65 5.65 -8.19
CA ARG A 27 -7.43 5.21 -8.89
C ARG A 27 -6.30 6.24 -8.83
N GLU A 28 -6.63 7.51 -9.06
CA GLU A 28 -5.68 8.62 -8.99
C GLU A 28 -4.96 8.74 -7.63
N ARG A 29 -5.61 8.35 -6.53
CA ARG A 29 -5.04 8.42 -5.18
C ARG A 29 -4.15 7.22 -4.91
N VAL A 30 -4.55 6.04 -5.39
CA VAL A 30 -3.70 4.85 -5.35
C VAL A 30 -2.43 5.07 -6.18
N GLU A 31 -2.54 5.66 -7.37
CA GLU A 31 -1.38 6.01 -8.19
C GLU A 31 -0.46 7.02 -7.51
N LYS A 32 -1.01 8.01 -6.79
CA LYS A 32 -0.22 8.93 -5.94
C LYS A 32 0.51 8.21 -4.80
N LEU A 33 -0.12 7.22 -4.17
CA LEU A 33 0.54 6.40 -3.15
C LEU A 33 1.73 5.63 -3.76
N LEU A 34 1.54 4.99 -4.92
CA LEU A 34 2.59 4.25 -5.63
C LEU A 34 3.76 5.17 -6.03
N ASP A 35 3.48 6.36 -6.55
CA ASP A 35 4.50 7.36 -6.88
C ASP A 35 5.26 7.83 -5.63
N GLY A 36 4.53 8.09 -4.54
CA GLY A 36 5.14 8.49 -3.28
C GLY A 36 6.02 7.40 -2.66
N ILE A 37 5.67 6.12 -2.78
CA ILE A 37 6.53 4.99 -2.38
C ILE A 37 7.82 5.00 -3.20
N LYS A 38 7.73 5.17 -4.53
CA LYS A 38 8.89 5.22 -5.44
C LYS A 38 9.82 6.40 -5.15
N LYS A 39 9.29 7.50 -4.61
CA LYS A 39 10.05 8.71 -4.23
C LYS A 39 10.43 8.77 -2.75
N SER A 40 10.05 7.77 -1.97
CA SER A 40 10.30 7.75 -0.53
C SER A 40 11.78 7.53 -0.20
N GLN A 41 12.17 7.84 1.03
CA GLN A 41 13.51 7.51 1.54
C GLN A 41 13.80 6.01 1.55
N LEU A 42 12.76 5.16 1.46
CA LEU A 42 12.90 3.71 1.40
C LEU A 42 13.17 3.21 -0.02
N ALA A 43 12.98 4.04 -1.05
CA ALA A 43 13.15 3.64 -2.45
C ALA A 43 14.48 2.93 -2.77
N PRO A 44 15.65 3.32 -2.21
CA PRO A 44 16.91 2.59 -2.42
C PRO A 44 16.90 1.14 -1.94
N TYR A 45 16.01 0.78 -1.02
CA TYR A 45 15.87 -0.58 -0.48
C TYR A 45 14.80 -1.42 -1.20
N ILE A 46 13.99 -0.80 -2.06
CA ILE A 46 12.92 -1.48 -2.80
C ILE A 46 13.51 -2.07 -4.09
N LYS A 47 13.72 -3.39 -4.10
CA LYS A 47 14.28 -4.10 -5.25
C LYS A 47 13.30 -4.25 -6.42
N GLY A 48 12.01 -4.13 -6.15
CA GLY A 48 10.94 -4.25 -7.14
C GLY A 48 9.58 -4.06 -6.49
N ALA A 49 8.58 -3.75 -7.31
CA ALA A 49 7.19 -3.66 -6.89
C ALA A 49 6.34 -4.40 -7.92
N ASP A 50 5.55 -5.36 -7.48
CA ASP A 50 4.51 -5.99 -8.28
C ASP A 50 3.17 -5.33 -7.96
N THR A 51 2.37 -5.00 -8.97
CA THR A 51 1.12 -4.26 -8.78
C THR A 51 -0.02 -4.98 -9.47
N LYS A 52 -1.03 -5.35 -8.69
CA LYS A 52 -2.27 -5.95 -9.18
C LYS A 52 -3.43 -5.00 -8.91
N TRP A 53 -4.20 -4.69 -9.95
CA TRP A 53 -5.40 -3.85 -9.86
C TRP A 53 -6.64 -4.74 -9.79
N GLU A 54 -7.52 -4.46 -8.84
CA GLU A 54 -8.76 -5.20 -8.63
C GLU A 54 -9.92 -4.24 -8.41
N THR A 55 -11.15 -4.76 -8.55
CA THR A 55 -12.36 -4.02 -8.18
C THR A 55 -12.42 -3.90 -6.66
N PRO A 56 -12.64 -2.69 -6.09
CA PRO A 56 -12.74 -2.52 -4.65
C PRO A 56 -13.92 -3.32 -4.10
N ARG A 57 -13.68 -4.05 -3.01
CA ARG A 57 -14.68 -4.87 -2.32
C ARG A 57 -15.31 -4.14 -1.13
N GLY A 58 -14.74 -3.01 -0.71
CA GLY A 58 -15.25 -2.23 0.43
C GLY A 58 -15.00 -2.93 1.76
N GLU A 59 -13.95 -3.74 1.84
CA GLU A 59 -13.64 -4.57 3.02
C GLU A 59 -12.95 -3.78 4.14
N PHE A 60 -12.49 -2.56 3.86
CA PHE A 60 -11.66 -1.78 4.76
C PHE A 60 -12.34 -0.46 5.15
N ASN A 61 -12.40 -0.21 6.46
CA ASN A 61 -12.93 1.05 7.02
C ASN A 61 -11.82 2.05 7.40
N ASP A 62 -10.57 1.61 7.43
CA ASP A 62 -9.40 2.41 7.79
C ASP A 62 -8.15 1.88 7.05
N PHE A 63 -7.01 2.54 7.20
CA PHE A 63 -5.71 2.09 6.73
C PHE A 63 -4.81 1.70 7.91
N THR A 64 -4.50 0.41 8.05
CA THR A 64 -3.80 -0.10 9.24
C THR A 64 -2.42 -0.71 8.93
N VAL A 65 -1.59 -0.85 9.97
CA VAL A 65 -0.34 -1.63 9.89
C VAL A 65 -0.62 -2.99 10.53
N GLU A 66 -0.52 -4.06 9.75
CA GLU A 66 -0.72 -5.43 10.21
C GLU A 66 0.60 -6.11 10.58
N PHE A 67 0.56 -6.93 11.64
CA PHE A 67 1.68 -7.73 12.12
C PHE A 67 1.40 -9.21 11.87
N ILE A 68 2.43 -9.96 11.47
CA ILE A 68 2.41 -11.42 11.49
C ILE A 68 2.87 -11.84 12.90
N TYR A 69 2.05 -12.64 13.59
CA TYR A 69 2.42 -13.29 14.86
C TYR A 69 3.13 -14.61 14.62
#